data_AF-A0AA37HLQ2-F1
#
_entry.id   AF-A0AA37HLQ2-F1
#
_cell.length_a   1.000
_cell.length_b   1.000
_cell.length_c   1.000
_cell.angle_alpha   90.00
_cell.angle_beta   90.00
_cell.angle_gamma   90.00
#
_symmetry.space_group_name_H-M   'P 1'
#
loop_
_entity.id
_entity.type
_entity.pdbx_description
1 polymer ?
#
loop_
_entity_poly.entity_id
_entity_poly.type
_entity_poly.pdbx_seq_one_letter_code
_entity_poly.pdbx_strand_id
1 'polypeptide(L)'
;MHGRGDDRFRLTEARAAATGVTDGCSMTHESAYPPAVAPATFALAFDASPTPMIVTDARAQDNPILWVNSAFLALTGYTREELIGRNCRLLQGPETDQQEVARMRAAIAVGEPVALEVLNYRKDGTPFWNGMTISPIRDAVGRIAYFFAAQADMTDKRRAESAMRGTNDELERQVGERTADLEHALAQKTALLHEVDHRVKNNLQVISSLMLLKARRTPEGEAREALQNMAERIGALSTAHRMLYSDGDVAHFNLSDFTSDFLSDLEAGLDPERTRIEARVEPIAVAAAMAAPLSLMIHELTTNAVRHAFPDGRSGRLTLDGHREGDTLVLVIADDGVGLAAAPSNPAGFGRTLVDMVVRQLRGSIVWAEGVPGTRVEIRVPLQAVA
;
A
#
# COMPACT_ATOMS: atom_id res chain seq x y z
N MET A 1 14.15 -8.80 -28.33
CA MET A 1 14.13 -7.69 -27.36
C MET A 1 13.52 -8.26 -26.08
N HIS A 2 14.35 -8.68 -25.12
CA HIS A 2 14.64 -7.96 -23.85
C HIS A 2 13.34 -7.63 -23.07
N GLY A 3 13.07 -8.14 -21.87
CA GLY A 3 13.88 -8.90 -20.91
C GLY A 3 13.03 -9.57 -19.81
N ARG A 4 13.71 -10.38 -19.00
CA ARG A 4 13.23 -11.27 -17.94
C ARG A 4 13.11 -10.55 -16.58
N GLY A 5 12.32 -11.14 -15.68
CA GLY A 5 12.46 -10.99 -14.22
C GLY A 5 11.84 -12.19 -13.51
N ASP A 6 12.63 -13.23 -13.26
CA ASP A 6 12.28 -14.41 -12.46
C ASP A 6 13.43 -14.58 -11.45
N ASP A 7 13.13 -14.29 -10.17
CA ASP A 7 14.08 -14.19 -9.07
C ASP A 7 14.11 -15.52 -8.31
N ARG A 8 15.11 -16.36 -8.63
CA ARG A 8 15.45 -17.55 -7.83
C ARG A 8 16.86 -17.42 -7.29
N PHE A 9 16.95 -17.31 -5.97
CA PHE A 9 18.15 -17.45 -5.15
C PHE A 9 18.97 -18.70 -5.54
N ARG A 10 20.21 -18.49 -6.00
CA ARG A 10 21.28 -19.50 -6.06
C ARG A 10 22.43 -19.05 -5.17
N LEU A 11 22.77 -19.92 -4.22
CA LEU A 11 23.98 -19.87 -3.39
C LEU A 11 25.22 -20.03 -4.28
N THR A 12 26.17 -19.11 -4.14
CA THR A 12 27.44 -19.07 -4.87
C THR A 12 28.51 -19.85 -4.10
N GLU A 13 29.02 -20.92 -4.71
CA GLU A 13 30.29 -21.56 -4.33
C GLU A 13 31.46 -20.67 -4.79
N ALA A 14 32.31 -20.23 -3.87
CA ALA A 14 33.57 -19.54 -4.18
C ALA A 14 34.75 -20.50 -3.96
N ARG A 15 35.23 -21.09 -5.05
CA ARG A 15 36.57 -21.69 -5.16
C ARG A 15 37.57 -20.57 -5.45
N ALA A 16 38.53 -20.33 -4.55
CA ALA A 16 39.71 -19.54 -4.84
C ALA A 16 40.92 -20.46 -5.05
N ALA A 17 41.47 -20.42 -6.26
CA ALA A 17 42.74 -21.02 -6.62
C ALA A 17 43.89 -20.10 -6.19
N ALA A 18 44.90 -20.64 -5.52
CA ALA A 18 46.18 -19.98 -5.29
C ALA A 18 47.31 -20.87 -5.84
N THR A 19 47.93 -20.45 -6.93
CA THR A 19 49.14 -21.06 -7.50
C THR A 19 50.37 -20.23 -7.13
N GLY A 20 51.25 -20.84 -6.33
CA GLY A 20 52.70 -20.87 -6.50
C GLY A 20 53.52 -19.58 -6.35
N VAL A 21 54.12 -19.38 -5.18
CA VAL A 21 55.55 -19.04 -5.06
C VAL A 21 56.12 -19.83 -3.88
N THR A 22 57.19 -20.56 -4.14
CA THR A 22 57.99 -21.35 -3.22
C THR A 22 58.83 -20.46 -2.32
N ASP A 23 58.76 -20.65 -1.01
CA ASP A 23 59.95 -20.55 -0.17
C ASP A 23 59.79 -21.42 1.09
N GLY A 24 60.86 -22.12 1.43
CA GLY A 24 60.87 -23.18 2.43
C GLY A 24 60.59 -22.66 3.84
N CYS A 25 59.53 -23.18 4.45
CA CYS A 25 59.42 -23.22 5.90
C CYS A 25 58.63 -24.48 6.27
N SER A 26 59.33 -25.47 6.84
CA SER A 26 58.70 -26.64 7.46
C SER A 26 57.92 -26.17 8.70
N MET A 27 56.63 -25.89 8.53
CA MET A 27 55.73 -25.58 9.65
C MET A 27 55.29 -26.89 10.30
N THR A 28 56.11 -27.40 11.22
CA THR A 28 55.63 -28.21 12.33
C THR A 28 54.70 -27.30 13.15
N HIS A 29 53.40 -27.62 13.20
CA HIS A 29 52.42 -26.85 13.96
C HIS A 29 52.64 -27.10 15.45
N GLU A 30 53.64 -26.43 16.01
CA GLU A 30 53.85 -26.32 17.45
C GLU A 30 52.85 -25.28 17.97
N SER A 31 51.91 -25.75 18.79
CA SER A 31 50.81 -25.00 19.36
C SER A 31 51.33 -23.81 20.18
N ALA A 32 51.20 -22.59 19.65
CA ALA A 32 51.54 -21.36 20.38
C ALA A 32 50.44 -21.00 21.39
N TYR A 33 50.38 -21.73 22.51
CA TYR A 33 49.73 -21.24 23.73
C TYR A 33 50.67 -20.23 24.42
N PRO A 34 50.18 -19.09 24.95
CA PRO A 34 50.97 -18.24 25.85
C PRO A 34 51.45 -19.05 27.07
N PRO A 35 52.53 -18.64 27.76
CA PRO A 35 53.27 -19.48 28.72
C PRO A 35 52.34 -20.21 29.68
N ALA A 36 52.31 -21.54 29.53
CA ALA A 36 51.60 -22.57 30.28
C ALA A 36 50.51 -22.05 31.23
N VAL A 37 49.35 -21.68 30.68
CA VAL A 37 48.11 -21.77 31.45
C VAL A 37 48.06 -23.20 31.98
N ALA A 38 48.20 -23.36 33.30
CA ALA A 38 48.27 -24.68 33.91
C ALA A 38 47.02 -25.48 33.49
N PRO A 39 47.12 -26.79 33.21
CA PRO A 39 45.94 -27.61 32.90
C PRO A 39 44.80 -27.45 33.92
N ALA A 40 45.15 -27.18 35.19
CA ALA A 40 44.20 -26.86 36.25
C ALA A 40 43.37 -25.58 35.99
N THR A 41 43.91 -24.58 35.31
CA THR A 41 43.21 -23.34 34.96
C THR A 41 42.07 -23.60 33.97
N PHE A 42 42.24 -24.54 33.03
CA PHE A 42 41.14 -24.96 32.15
C PHE A 42 40.04 -25.66 32.93
N ALA A 43 40.38 -26.53 33.89
CA ALA A 43 39.40 -27.18 34.76
C ALA A 43 38.58 -26.15 35.57
N LEU A 44 39.24 -25.12 36.12
CA LEU A 44 38.56 -24.01 36.80
C LEU A 44 37.65 -23.21 35.86
N ALA A 45 38.09 -22.94 34.63
CA ALA A 45 37.29 -22.22 33.64
C ALA A 45 36.04 -23.01 33.22
N PHE A 46 36.17 -24.33 33.02
CA PHE A 46 35.03 -25.19 32.69
C PHE A 46 34.05 -25.32 33.87
N ASP A 47 34.54 -25.34 35.12
CA ASP A 47 33.67 -25.41 36.30
C ASP A 47 32.93 -24.09 36.59
N ALA A 48 33.57 -22.96 36.28
CA ALA A 48 32.98 -21.61 36.40
C ALA A 48 32.07 -21.22 35.23
N SER A 49 32.06 -22.00 34.15
CA SER A 49 31.19 -21.76 33.00
C SER A 49 29.71 -21.85 33.40
N PRO A 50 28.87 -20.86 33.04
CA PRO A 50 27.43 -20.90 33.29
C PRO A 50 26.71 -21.90 32.37
N THR A 51 27.38 -22.38 31.33
CA THR A 51 26.85 -23.40 30.42
C THR A 51 27.02 -24.78 31.05
N PRO A 52 25.93 -25.54 31.29
CA PRO A 52 25.97 -26.93 31.70
C PRO A 52 26.85 -27.77 30.77
N MET A 53 27.80 -28.50 31.35
CA MET A 53 28.79 -29.28 30.59
C MET A 53 29.06 -30.62 31.27
N ILE A 54 29.26 -31.65 30.45
CA ILE A 54 29.70 -32.98 30.89
C ILE A 54 30.82 -33.51 29.99
N VAL A 55 31.65 -34.39 30.56
CA VAL A 55 32.60 -35.24 29.83
C VAL A 55 32.31 -36.70 30.15
N THR A 56 32.25 -37.55 29.14
CA THR A 56 32.03 -39.01 29.28
C THR A 56 33.24 -39.80 28.78
N ASP A 57 33.49 -40.98 29.35
CA ASP A 57 34.57 -41.86 28.90
C ASP A 57 34.09 -42.80 27.79
N ALA A 58 34.50 -42.52 26.55
CA ALA A 58 34.08 -43.28 25.38
C ALA A 58 34.68 -44.70 25.35
N ARG A 59 35.72 -44.98 26.14
CA ARG A 59 36.42 -46.27 26.18
C ARG A 59 35.85 -47.20 27.26
N ALA A 60 35.17 -46.64 28.26
CA ALA A 60 34.52 -47.41 29.30
C ALA A 60 33.18 -47.98 28.80
N GLN A 61 32.80 -49.14 29.34
CA GLN A 61 31.51 -49.75 29.02
C GLN A 61 30.38 -48.79 29.36
N ASP A 62 29.43 -48.66 28.43
CA ASP A 62 28.24 -47.81 28.58
C ASP A 62 28.48 -46.29 28.55
N ASN A 63 29.68 -45.83 28.15
CA ASN A 63 30.02 -44.40 28.02
C ASN A 63 29.62 -43.55 29.26
N PRO A 64 30.15 -43.86 30.45
CA PRO A 64 29.76 -43.23 31.70
C PRO A 64 30.26 -41.80 31.80
N ILE A 65 29.54 -40.96 32.55
CA ILE A 65 29.94 -39.59 32.88
C ILE A 65 31.18 -39.65 33.77
N LEU A 66 32.25 -38.98 33.32
CA LEU A 66 33.51 -38.83 34.04
C LEU A 66 33.56 -37.52 34.81
N TRP A 67 32.95 -36.47 34.27
CA TRP A 67 33.00 -35.13 34.85
C TRP A 67 31.75 -34.32 34.48
N VAL A 68 31.34 -33.44 35.39
CA VAL A 68 30.25 -32.46 35.23
C VAL A 68 30.65 -31.14 35.90
N ASN A 69 30.13 -30.01 35.41
CA ASN A 69 30.31 -28.72 36.08
C ASN A 69 29.14 -28.36 37.03
N SER A 70 29.35 -27.30 37.82
CA SER A 70 28.35 -26.73 38.72
C SER A 70 27.02 -26.39 38.01
N ALA A 71 27.08 -25.84 36.79
CA ALA A 71 25.89 -25.49 36.01
C ALA A 71 25.03 -26.71 35.64
N PHE A 72 25.64 -27.86 35.30
CA PHE A 72 24.90 -29.09 35.00
C PHE A 72 24.20 -29.68 36.24
N LEU A 73 24.84 -29.59 37.40
CA LEU A 73 24.22 -29.98 38.68
C LEU A 73 23.01 -29.09 38.98
N ALA A 74 23.15 -27.77 38.81
CA ALA A 74 22.06 -26.81 39.01
C ALA A 74 20.90 -27.04 38.03
N LEU A 75 21.19 -27.33 36.76
CA LEU A 75 20.18 -27.60 35.74
C LEU A 75 19.35 -28.85 36.05
N THR A 76 20.02 -29.94 36.42
CA THR A 76 19.41 -31.28 36.51
C THR A 76 18.90 -31.62 37.92
N GLY A 77 19.43 -30.97 38.95
CA GLY A 77 19.11 -31.24 40.35
C GLY A 77 19.76 -32.50 40.93
N TYR A 78 20.56 -33.22 40.14
CA TYR A 78 21.34 -34.36 40.63
C TYR A 78 22.62 -33.89 41.33
N THR A 79 23.06 -34.67 42.30
CA THR A 79 24.38 -34.50 42.92
C THR A 79 25.47 -35.11 42.03
N ARG A 80 26.72 -34.70 42.23
CA ARG A 80 27.85 -35.22 41.45
C ARG A 80 27.99 -36.73 41.65
N GLU A 81 27.83 -37.20 42.88
CA GLU A 81 27.92 -38.61 43.28
C GLU A 81 26.86 -39.48 42.58
N GLU A 82 25.69 -38.93 42.30
CA GLU A 82 24.62 -39.62 41.58
C GLU A 82 24.85 -39.70 40.06
N LEU A 83 25.72 -38.84 39.50
CA LEU A 83 25.95 -38.73 38.06
C LEU A 83 27.23 -39.44 37.61
N ILE A 84 28.33 -39.30 38.36
CA ILE A 84 29.61 -39.90 37.99
C ILE A 84 29.48 -41.42 37.89
N GLY A 85 29.99 -41.99 36.79
CA GLY A 85 29.92 -43.42 36.52
C GLY A 85 28.61 -43.89 35.86
N ARG A 86 27.60 -43.03 35.72
CA ARG A 86 26.34 -43.37 35.03
C ARG A 86 26.32 -42.83 33.61
N ASN A 87 25.54 -43.47 32.74
CA ASN A 87 25.27 -42.93 31.41
C ASN A 87 24.21 -41.81 31.46
N CYS A 88 24.44 -40.72 30.72
CA CYS A 88 23.58 -39.53 30.69
C CYS A 88 22.13 -39.80 30.25
N ARG A 89 21.81 -40.97 29.69
CA ARG A 89 20.42 -41.40 29.40
C ARG A 89 19.51 -41.42 30.63
N LEU A 90 20.06 -41.36 31.85
CA LEU A 90 19.28 -41.27 33.09
C LEU A 90 18.32 -40.07 33.13
N LEU A 91 18.58 -39.03 32.32
CA LEU A 91 17.73 -37.85 32.19
C LEU A 91 16.56 -38.05 31.21
N GLN A 92 16.51 -39.17 30.49
CA GLN A 92 15.40 -39.49 29.58
C GLN A 92 14.20 -40.00 30.39
N GLY A 93 13.00 -39.83 29.85
CA GLY A 93 11.76 -40.27 30.49
C GLY A 93 10.67 -40.62 29.47
N PRO A 94 9.41 -40.73 29.92
CA PRO A 94 8.32 -41.32 29.13
C PRO A 94 8.04 -40.63 27.80
N GLU A 95 8.15 -39.30 27.73
CA GLU A 95 7.85 -38.51 26.53
C GLU A 95 9.12 -38.11 25.76
N THR A 96 10.29 -38.65 26.14
CA THR A 96 11.53 -38.45 25.38
C THR A 96 11.40 -39.11 24.00
N ASP A 97 11.55 -38.31 22.94
CA ASP A 97 11.49 -38.78 21.56
C ASP A 97 12.60 -39.81 21.26
N GLN A 98 12.18 -41.04 20.99
CA GLN A 98 13.09 -42.15 20.71
C GLN A 98 13.79 -42.03 19.35
N GLN A 99 13.24 -41.28 18.40
CA GLN A 99 13.90 -41.02 17.11
C GLN A 99 15.11 -40.10 17.29
N GLU A 100 14.96 -39.03 18.06
CA GLU A 100 16.07 -38.13 18.43
C GLU A 100 17.15 -38.87 19.24
N VAL A 101 16.73 -39.74 20.18
CA VAL A 101 17.67 -40.60 20.93
C VAL A 101 18.41 -41.57 20.01
N ALA A 102 17.74 -42.16 19.02
CA ALA A 102 18.37 -43.04 18.04
C ALA A 102 19.37 -42.28 17.16
N ARG A 103 19.04 -41.06 16.72
CA ARG A 103 19.96 -40.18 15.95
C ARG A 103 21.20 -39.85 16.76
N MET A 104 21.03 -39.46 18.03
CA MET A 104 22.13 -39.21 18.94
C MET A 104 23.01 -40.45 19.11
N ARG A 105 22.42 -41.63 19.31
CA ARG A 105 23.16 -42.90 19.45
C ARG A 105 23.95 -43.24 18.19
N ALA A 106 23.37 -43.04 17.02
CA ALA A 106 24.03 -43.30 15.75
C ALA A 106 25.27 -42.40 15.57
N ALA A 107 25.14 -41.10 15.82
CA ALA A 107 26.25 -40.14 15.72
C ALA A 107 27.39 -40.48 16.71
N ILE A 108 27.04 -40.82 17.96
CA ILE A 108 28.02 -41.27 18.97
C ILE A 108 28.75 -42.54 18.52
N ALA A 109 28.05 -43.50 17.91
CA ALA A 109 28.64 -44.77 17.48
C ALA A 109 29.67 -44.61 16.36
N VAL A 110 29.46 -43.66 15.44
CA VAL A 110 30.41 -43.35 14.36
C VAL A 110 31.43 -42.28 14.73
N GLY A 111 31.24 -41.60 15.86
CA GLY A 111 32.14 -40.57 16.34
C GLY A 111 32.03 -39.25 15.59
N GLU A 112 30.81 -38.86 15.24
CA GLU A 112 30.49 -37.57 14.63
C GLU A 112 29.92 -36.59 15.66
N PRO A 113 30.21 -35.28 15.54
CA PRO A 113 29.53 -34.26 16.33
C PRO A 113 28.02 -34.27 16.06
N VAL A 114 27.21 -34.05 17.09
CA VAL A 114 25.74 -33.94 16.94
C VAL A 114 25.20 -32.81 17.79
N ALA A 115 24.28 -32.03 17.22
CA ALA A 115 23.46 -31.06 17.94
C ALA A 115 22.00 -31.50 17.85
N LEU A 116 21.30 -31.51 18.99
CA LEU A 116 19.90 -31.91 19.05
C LEU A 116 19.18 -31.26 20.24
N GLU A 117 17.86 -31.25 20.20
CA GLU A 117 17.00 -30.87 21.32
C GLU A 117 16.16 -32.08 21.72
N VAL A 118 16.24 -32.49 22.99
CA VAL A 118 15.52 -33.66 23.49
C VAL A 118 14.85 -33.34 24.81
N LEU A 119 13.65 -33.88 25.02
CA LEU A 119 12.95 -33.75 26.29
C LEU A 119 13.66 -34.60 27.36
N ASN A 120 14.08 -33.95 28.43
CA ASN A 120 14.71 -34.57 29.58
C ASN A 120 13.95 -34.23 30.85
N TYR A 121 14.25 -34.96 31.93
CA TYR A 121 13.61 -34.83 33.23
C TYR A 121 14.67 -34.57 34.28
N ARG A 122 14.40 -33.58 35.12
CA ARG A 122 15.20 -33.29 36.31
C ARG A 122 15.00 -34.38 37.37
N LYS A 123 15.82 -34.35 38.42
CA LYS A 123 15.71 -35.29 39.56
C LYS A 123 14.33 -35.31 40.21
N ASP A 124 13.66 -34.16 40.26
CA ASP A 124 12.31 -34.00 40.81
C ASP A 124 11.19 -34.45 39.85
N GLY A 125 11.54 -34.91 38.64
CA GLY A 125 10.61 -35.31 37.59
C GLY A 125 10.12 -34.16 36.71
N THR A 126 10.56 -32.92 36.94
CA THR A 126 10.16 -31.78 36.12
C THR A 126 10.76 -31.91 34.71
N PRO A 127 9.93 -31.90 33.64
CA PRO A 127 10.43 -31.97 32.28
C PRO A 127 11.10 -30.65 31.86
N PHE A 128 12.13 -30.75 31.02
CA PHE A 128 12.77 -29.61 30.36
C PHE A 128 13.31 -29.99 28.99
N TRP A 129 13.30 -29.04 28.07
CA TRP A 129 13.88 -29.21 26.74
C TRP A 129 15.39 -29.01 26.82
N ASN A 130 16.15 -30.08 26.65
CA ASN A 130 17.59 -30.07 26.70
C ASN A 130 18.16 -29.90 25.28
N GLY A 131 18.57 -28.68 24.94
CA GLY A 131 19.35 -28.41 23.74
C GLY A 131 20.81 -28.74 24.01
N MET A 132 21.37 -29.72 23.31
CA MET A 132 22.73 -30.20 23.56
C MET A 132 23.56 -30.30 22.28
N THR A 133 24.85 -30.02 22.42
CA THR A 133 25.87 -30.32 21.41
C THR A 133 26.85 -31.31 22.00
N ILE A 134 27.10 -32.42 21.30
CA ILE A 134 28.03 -33.49 21.68
C ILE A 134 29.15 -33.54 20.65
N SER A 135 30.40 -33.57 21.11
CA SER A 135 31.59 -33.61 20.27
C SER A 135 32.58 -34.68 20.75
N PRO A 136 33.13 -35.50 19.85
CA PRO A 136 34.15 -36.49 20.20
C PRO A 136 35.50 -35.81 20.47
N ILE A 137 36.19 -36.25 21.52
CA ILE A 137 37.57 -35.88 21.82
C ILE A 137 38.44 -37.08 21.49
N ARG A 138 39.44 -36.87 20.62
CA ARG A 138 40.35 -37.93 20.15
C ARG A 138 41.69 -37.87 20.89
N ASP A 139 42.28 -39.03 21.12
CA ASP A 139 43.64 -39.17 21.64
C ASP A 139 44.70 -38.87 20.56
N ALA A 140 45.98 -38.93 20.94
CA ALA A 140 47.11 -38.71 20.05
C ALA A 140 47.21 -39.72 18.89
N VAL A 141 46.49 -40.85 18.97
CA VAL A 141 46.46 -41.90 17.95
C VAL A 141 45.18 -41.78 17.09
N GLY A 142 44.38 -40.74 17.28
CA GLY A 142 43.16 -40.44 16.52
C GLY A 142 41.92 -41.24 16.97
N ARG A 143 42.02 -42.03 18.05
CA ARG A 143 40.90 -42.82 18.59
C ARG A 143 40.06 -41.96 19.52
N ILE A 144 38.75 -42.18 19.57
CA ILE A 144 37.85 -41.42 20.45
C ILE A 144 38.13 -41.85 21.90
N ALA A 145 38.58 -40.90 22.71
CA ALA A 145 38.88 -41.11 24.13
C ALA A 145 37.71 -40.66 25.01
N TYR A 146 37.08 -39.53 24.66
CA TYR A 146 36.01 -38.94 25.44
C TYR A 146 34.93 -38.35 24.54
N PHE A 147 33.75 -38.08 25.10
CA PHE A 147 32.81 -37.12 24.51
C PHE A 147 32.66 -35.93 25.43
N PHE A 148 32.65 -34.74 24.85
CA PHE A 148 32.27 -33.51 25.52
C PHE A 148 30.87 -33.11 25.09
N ALA A 149 30.03 -32.72 26.03
CA ALA A 149 28.71 -32.20 25.71
C ALA A 149 28.39 -30.93 26.51
N ALA A 150 27.87 -29.92 25.81
CA ALA A 150 27.34 -28.70 26.39
C ALA A 150 25.80 -28.69 26.22
N GLN A 151 25.09 -28.23 27.24
CA GLN A 151 23.62 -28.23 27.29
C GLN A 151 23.06 -26.83 27.57
N ALA A 152 21.79 -26.63 27.20
CA ALA A 152 21.00 -25.45 27.50
C ALA A 152 19.54 -25.85 27.75
N ASP A 153 18.90 -25.22 28.74
CA ASP A 153 17.45 -25.35 28.94
C ASP A 153 16.72 -24.45 27.93
N MET A 154 16.02 -25.08 27.00
CA MET A 154 15.28 -24.42 25.92
C MET A 154 13.78 -24.32 26.21
N THR A 155 13.35 -24.66 27.45
CA THR A 155 11.93 -24.75 27.80
C THR A 155 11.20 -23.42 27.67
N ASP A 156 11.73 -22.33 28.24
CA ASP A 156 11.09 -21.02 28.19
C ASP A 156 11.09 -20.42 26.77
N LYS A 157 12.16 -20.67 26.01
CA LYS A 157 12.22 -20.27 24.59
C LYS A 157 11.10 -20.93 23.80
N ARG A 158 10.91 -22.25 23.94
CA ARG A 158 9.83 -22.96 23.24
C ARG A 158 8.43 -22.53 23.68
N ARG A 159 8.24 -22.24 24.97
CA ARG A 159 6.96 -21.69 25.47
C ARG A 159 6.65 -20.34 24.85
N ALA A 160 7.64 -19.45 24.79
CA ALA A 160 7.49 -18.14 24.17
C ALA A 160 7.18 -18.26 22.67
N GLU A 161 7.91 -19.12 21.94
CA GLU A 161 7.66 -19.37 20.51
C GLU A 161 6.25 -19.92 20.26
N SER A 162 5.76 -20.84 21.10
CA SER A 162 4.41 -21.38 20.98
C SER A 162 3.33 -20.34 21.29
N ALA A 163 3.55 -19.48 22.30
CA ALA A 163 2.62 -18.40 22.63
C ALA A 163 2.55 -17.33 21.54
N MET A 164 3.71 -17.00 20.94
CA MET A 164 3.78 -16.08 19.80
C MET A 164 3.02 -16.63 18.60
N ARG A 165 3.16 -17.92 18.28
CA ARG A 165 2.38 -18.55 17.20
C ARG A 165 0.88 -18.44 17.43
N GLY A 166 0.40 -18.81 18.62
CA GLY A 166 -1.03 -18.69 18.94
C GLY A 166 -1.57 -17.26 18.88
N THR A 167 -0.75 -16.28 19.27
CA THR A 167 -1.11 -14.85 19.16
C THR A 167 -1.17 -14.40 17.69
N ASN A 168 -0.24 -14.86 16.85
CA ASN A 168 -0.22 -14.53 15.44
C ASN A 168 -1.42 -15.13 14.70
N ASP A 169 -1.76 -16.39 14.96
CA ASP A 169 -2.92 -17.06 14.36
C ASP A 169 -4.23 -16.31 14.71
N GLU A 170 -4.36 -15.87 15.96
CA GLU A 170 -5.51 -15.08 16.41
C GLU A 170 -5.55 -13.68 15.78
N LEU A 171 -4.39 -13.03 15.63
CA LEU A 171 -4.31 -11.72 14.96
C LEU A 171 -4.67 -11.84 13.48
N GLU A 172 -4.18 -12.87 12.79
CA GLU A 172 -4.51 -13.14 11.38
C GLU A 172 -6.02 -13.36 11.20
N ARG A 173 -6.67 -14.09 12.11
CA ARG A 173 -8.13 -14.26 12.12
C ARG A 173 -8.85 -12.92 12.29
N GLN A 174 -8.44 -12.10 13.25
CA GLN A 174 -9.05 -10.78 13.49
C GLN A 174 -8.85 -9.82 12.32
N VAL A 175 -7.68 -9.82 11.70
CA VAL A 175 -7.41 -9.03 10.49
C VAL A 175 -8.30 -9.48 9.34
N GLY A 176 -8.46 -10.79 9.14
CA GLY A 176 -9.36 -11.35 8.13
C GLY A 176 -10.81 -10.90 8.32
N GLU A 177 -11.34 -11.03 9.54
CA GLU A 177 -12.71 -10.61 9.89
C GLU A 177 -12.91 -9.11 9.65
N ARG A 178 -12.00 -8.26 10.17
CA ARG A 178 -12.12 -6.82 9.98
C ARG A 178 -11.98 -6.38 8.52
N THR A 179 -11.15 -7.06 7.73
CA THR A 179 -11.00 -6.76 6.31
C THR A 179 -12.30 -7.05 5.58
N ALA A 180 -12.93 -8.20 5.85
CA ALA A 180 -14.22 -8.55 5.26
C ALA A 180 -15.34 -7.56 5.66
N ASP A 181 -15.39 -7.14 6.93
CA ASP A 181 -16.36 -6.14 7.41
C ASP A 181 -16.17 -4.80 6.71
N LEU A 182 -14.92 -4.36 6.53
CA LEU A 182 -14.59 -3.10 5.85
C LEU A 182 -14.95 -3.15 4.37
N GLU A 183 -14.66 -4.25 3.68
CA GLU A 183 -15.04 -4.46 2.28
C GLU A 183 -16.56 -4.43 2.11
N HIS A 184 -17.29 -5.06 3.03
CA HIS A 184 -18.76 -5.04 3.01
C HIS A 184 -19.31 -3.63 3.25
N ALA A 185 -18.81 -2.92 4.26
CA ALA A 185 -19.22 -1.55 4.55
C ALA A 185 -18.90 -0.59 3.39
N LEU A 186 -17.75 -0.77 2.74
CA LEU A 186 -17.36 0.01 1.57
C LEU A 186 -18.31 -0.25 0.40
N ALA A 187 -18.61 -1.51 0.09
CA ALA A 187 -19.54 -1.88 -0.97
C ALA A 187 -20.94 -1.28 -0.73
N GLN A 188 -21.44 -1.34 0.51
CA GLN A 188 -22.72 -0.72 0.89
C GLN A 188 -22.69 0.81 0.69
N LYS A 189 -21.63 1.48 1.13
CA LYS A 189 -21.49 2.94 0.97
C LYS A 189 -21.47 3.34 -0.51
N THR A 190 -20.75 2.61 -1.35
CA THR A 190 -20.68 2.86 -2.79
C THR A 190 -22.03 2.65 -3.47
N ALA A 191 -22.77 1.60 -3.10
CA ALA A 191 -24.12 1.37 -3.61
C ALA A 191 -25.09 2.52 -3.24
N LEU A 192 -25.03 3.01 -2.00
CA LEU A 192 -25.85 4.16 -1.56
C LEU A 192 -25.51 5.44 -2.32
N LEU A 193 -24.23 5.70 -2.60
CA LEU A 193 -23.82 6.85 -3.41
C LEU A 193 -24.42 6.78 -4.81
N HIS A 194 -24.28 5.63 -5.50
CA HIS A 194 -24.89 5.44 -6.82
C HIS A 194 -26.41 5.62 -6.79
N GLU A 195 -27.10 5.14 -5.75
CA GLU A 195 -28.55 5.35 -5.62
C GLU A 195 -28.89 6.84 -5.49
N VAL A 196 -28.17 7.57 -4.64
CA VAL A 196 -28.36 9.02 -4.48
C VAL A 196 -28.16 9.73 -5.82
N ASP A 197 -27.13 9.39 -6.58
CA ASP A 197 -26.84 10.04 -7.85
C ASP A 197 -27.92 9.80 -8.89
N HIS A 198 -28.40 8.56 -8.99
CA HIS A 198 -29.53 8.22 -9.84
C HIS A 198 -30.77 9.03 -9.45
N ARG A 199 -31.03 9.21 -8.15
CA ARG A 199 -32.19 9.99 -7.67
C ARG A 199 -32.02 11.48 -7.93
N VAL A 200 -30.83 12.04 -7.76
CA VAL A 200 -30.56 13.46 -8.07
C VAL A 200 -30.78 13.71 -9.56
N LYS A 201 -30.21 12.88 -10.43
CA LYS A 201 -30.43 12.96 -11.89
C LYS A 201 -31.92 12.90 -12.23
N ASN A 202 -32.66 11.93 -11.70
CA ASN A 202 -34.09 11.77 -11.95
C ASN A 202 -34.87 13.01 -11.49
N ASN A 203 -34.56 13.55 -10.30
CA ASN A 203 -35.22 14.75 -9.78
C ASN A 203 -34.93 15.99 -10.65
N LEU A 204 -33.68 16.20 -11.07
CA LEU A 204 -33.31 17.29 -11.97
C LEU A 204 -34.05 17.20 -13.31
N GLN A 205 -34.18 15.99 -13.88
CA GLN A 205 -34.93 15.76 -15.11
C GLN A 205 -36.43 16.08 -14.97
N VAL A 206 -37.05 15.70 -13.84
CA VAL A 206 -38.45 16.03 -13.55
C VAL A 206 -38.63 17.55 -13.45
N ILE A 207 -37.75 18.25 -12.72
CA ILE A 207 -37.83 19.70 -12.58
C ILE A 207 -37.67 20.39 -13.94
N SER A 208 -36.67 19.99 -14.74
CA SER A 208 -36.47 20.53 -16.09
C SER A 208 -37.70 20.32 -16.97
N SER A 209 -38.30 19.13 -16.94
CA SER A 209 -39.53 18.81 -17.69
C SER A 209 -40.71 19.68 -17.27
N LEU A 210 -40.90 19.92 -15.96
CA LEU A 210 -41.94 20.80 -15.44
C LEU A 210 -41.72 22.27 -15.86
N MET A 211 -40.47 22.74 -15.84
CA MET A 211 -40.12 24.08 -16.32
C MET A 211 -40.43 24.24 -17.81
N LEU A 212 -40.05 23.28 -18.65
CA LEU A 212 -40.38 23.27 -20.07
C LEU A 212 -41.89 23.21 -20.33
N LEU A 213 -42.62 22.40 -19.56
CA LEU A 213 -44.07 22.31 -19.68
C LEU A 213 -44.76 23.63 -19.30
N LYS A 214 -44.27 24.30 -18.24
CA LYS A 214 -44.75 25.62 -17.84
C LYS A 214 -44.39 26.69 -18.87
N ALA A 215 -43.19 26.66 -19.42
CA ALA A 215 -42.73 27.57 -20.48
C ALA A 215 -43.64 27.48 -21.72
N ARG A 216 -43.98 26.27 -22.17
CA ARG A 216 -44.89 26.05 -23.32
C ARG A 216 -46.29 26.63 -23.12
N ARG A 217 -46.76 26.75 -21.87
CA ARG A 217 -48.08 27.29 -21.53
C ARG A 217 -48.03 28.78 -21.16
N THR A 218 -46.85 29.37 -21.12
CA THR A 218 -46.65 30.79 -20.78
C THR A 218 -46.61 31.59 -22.09
N PRO A 219 -47.32 32.74 -22.20
CA PRO A 219 -47.21 33.60 -23.37
C PRO A 219 -45.77 34.01 -23.66
N GLU A 220 -45.46 34.33 -24.92
CA GLU A 220 -44.13 34.83 -25.29
C GLU A 220 -43.79 36.13 -24.56
N GLY A 221 -42.52 36.25 -24.17
CA GLY A 221 -42.00 37.34 -23.35
C GLY A 221 -41.02 36.84 -22.29
N GLU A 222 -40.53 37.77 -21.47
CA GLU A 222 -39.44 37.54 -20.49
C GLU A 222 -39.70 36.35 -19.56
N ALA A 223 -40.94 36.14 -19.14
CA ALA A 223 -41.30 35.03 -18.24
C ALA A 223 -41.13 33.65 -18.88
N ARG A 224 -41.43 33.51 -20.18
CA ARG A 224 -41.25 32.25 -20.91
C ARG A 224 -39.75 31.98 -21.15
N GLU A 225 -39.00 33.01 -21.51
CA GLU A 225 -37.55 32.92 -21.69
C GLU A 225 -36.84 32.55 -20.38
N ALA A 226 -37.22 33.17 -19.26
CA ALA A 226 -36.66 32.83 -17.95
C ALA A 226 -36.89 31.36 -17.57
N LEU A 227 -38.07 30.80 -17.88
CA LEU A 227 -38.37 29.38 -17.65
C LEU A 227 -37.57 28.44 -18.55
N GLN A 228 -37.35 28.81 -19.82
CA GLN A 228 -36.51 28.05 -20.74
C GLN A 228 -35.05 28.06 -20.27
N ASN A 229 -34.52 29.24 -19.92
CA ASN A 229 -33.16 29.38 -19.39
C ASN A 229 -32.96 28.58 -18.10
N MET A 230 -33.94 28.55 -17.20
CA MET A 230 -33.90 27.69 -16.01
C MET A 230 -33.86 26.19 -16.36
N ALA A 231 -34.64 25.76 -17.34
CA ALA A 231 -34.65 24.36 -17.78
C ALA A 231 -33.31 23.94 -18.41
N GLU A 232 -32.71 24.81 -19.22
CA GLU A 232 -31.40 24.62 -19.86
C GLU A 232 -30.29 24.48 -18.80
N ARG A 233 -30.27 25.36 -17.79
CA ARG A 233 -29.32 25.30 -16.66
C ARG A 233 -29.43 24.02 -15.84
N ILE A 234 -30.66 23.57 -15.56
CA ILE A 234 -30.90 22.30 -14.85
C ILE A 234 -30.43 21.12 -15.71
N GLY A 235 -30.58 21.21 -17.02
CA GLY A 235 -30.02 20.26 -17.97
C GLY A 235 -28.50 20.15 -17.86
N ALA A 236 -27.79 21.29 -17.89
CA ALA A 236 -26.34 21.34 -17.73
C ALA A 236 -25.87 20.70 -16.41
N LEU A 237 -26.55 21.03 -15.30
CA LEU A 237 -26.27 20.43 -14.00
C LEU A 237 -26.51 18.92 -14.00
N SER A 238 -27.58 18.44 -14.66
CA SER A 238 -27.86 17.01 -14.78
C SER A 238 -26.80 16.27 -15.59
N THR A 239 -26.20 16.91 -16.61
CA THR A 239 -25.10 16.34 -17.41
C THR A 239 -23.83 16.25 -16.58
N ALA A 240 -23.44 17.34 -15.89
CA ALA A 240 -22.29 17.32 -14.99
C ALA A 240 -22.42 16.25 -13.90
N HIS A 241 -23.60 16.11 -13.32
CA HIS A 241 -23.89 15.10 -12.30
C HIS A 241 -23.81 13.67 -12.85
N ARG A 242 -24.20 13.44 -14.11
CA ARG A 242 -24.04 12.13 -14.76
C ARG A 242 -22.56 11.77 -14.92
N MET A 243 -21.75 12.74 -15.35
CA MET A 243 -20.32 12.53 -15.65
C MET A 243 -19.45 12.36 -14.42
N LEU A 244 -19.83 12.94 -13.28
CA LEU A 244 -19.15 12.74 -12.00
C LEU A 244 -19.14 11.29 -11.50
N TYR A 245 -20.08 10.47 -11.94
CA TYR A 245 -20.34 9.14 -11.36
C TYR A 245 -20.48 8.02 -12.39
N SER A 246 -20.16 8.30 -13.67
CA SER A 246 -20.32 7.33 -14.75
C SER A 246 -19.17 6.32 -14.89
N ASP A 247 -17.95 6.60 -14.38
CA ASP A 247 -16.75 5.79 -14.70
C ASP A 247 -15.99 5.19 -13.50
N GLY A 248 -16.61 5.08 -12.33
CA GLY A 248 -15.99 4.41 -11.16
C GLY A 248 -14.82 5.16 -10.51
N ASP A 249 -14.24 6.17 -11.18
CA ASP A 249 -13.36 7.17 -10.56
C ASP A 249 -14.18 8.38 -10.09
N VAL A 250 -14.76 8.23 -8.91
CA VAL A 250 -15.58 9.27 -8.24
C VAL A 250 -14.76 10.52 -7.88
N ALA A 251 -13.42 10.49 -8.05
CA ALA A 251 -12.54 11.55 -7.58
C ALA A 251 -12.26 12.66 -8.63
N HIS A 252 -12.46 12.40 -9.93
CA HIS A 252 -12.00 13.32 -10.97
C HIS A 252 -13.06 13.59 -12.06
N PHE A 253 -13.45 14.87 -12.19
CA PHE A 253 -14.24 15.36 -13.30
C PHE A 253 -13.31 15.85 -14.41
N ASN A 254 -13.42 15.32 -15.62
CA ASN A 254 -12.62 15.79 -16.74
C ASN A 254 -13.35 16.88 -17.53
N LEU A 255 -12.77 18.08 -17.57
CA LEU A 255 -13.36 19.25 -18.20
C LEU A 255 -13.51 19.10 -19.73
N SER A 256 -12.58 18.41 -20.40
CA SER A 256 -12.63 18.20 -21.85
C SER A 256 -13.85 17.39 -22.26
N ASP A 257 -14.17 16.37 -21.47
CA ASP A 257 -15.22 15.41 -21.78
C ASP A 257 -16.59 16.09 -21.62
N PHE A 258 -16.79 16.82 -20.52
CA PHE A 258 -18.00 17.61 -20.32
C PHE A 258 -18.19 18.64 -21.42
N THR A 259 -17.13 19.35 -21.76
CA THR A 259 -17.17 20.38 -22.81
C THR A 259 -17.58 19.78 -24.15
N SER A 260 -17.01 18.63 -24.52
CA SER A 260 -17.29 17.97 -25.79
C SER A 260 -18.75 17.49 -25.88
N ASP A 261 -19.26 16.86 -24.80
CA ASP A 261 -20.65 16.44 -24.70
C ASP A 261 -21.61 17.65 -24.81
N PHE A 262 -21.35 18.71 -24.04
CA PHE A 262 -22.18 19.90 -24.03
C PHE A 262 -22.21 20.62 -25.40
N LEU A 263 -21.06 20.77 -26.05
CA LEU A 263 -20.99 21.43 -27.34
C LEU A 263 -21.67 20.61 -28.44
N SER A 264 -21.57 19.28 -28.39
CA SER A 264 -22.28 18.40 -29.32
C SER A 264 -23.79 18.60 -29.23
N ASP A 265 -24.33 18.68 -28.00
CA ASP A 265 -25.76 18.95 -27.76
C ASP A 265 -26.17 20.35 -28.26
N LEU A 266 -25.29 21.35 -28.09
CA LEU A 266 -25.56 22.72 -28.53
C LEU A 266 -25.50 22.86 -30.05
N GLU A 267 -24.50 22.28 -30.71
CA GLU A 267 -24.33 22.31 -32.16
C GLU A 267 -25.49 21.64 -32.90
N ALA A 268 -26.10 20.60 -32.32
CA ALA A 268 -27.28 19.94 -32.90
C ALA A 268 -28.48 20.89 -33.11
N GLY A 269 -28.54 22.01 -32.38
CA GLY A 269 -29.58 23.04 -32.51
C GLY A 269 -29.20 24.22 -33.41
N LEU A 270 -27.99 24.24 -33.98
CA LEU A 270 -27.45 25.37 -34.73
C LEU A 270 -27.29 25.05 -36.22
N ASP A 271 -27.32 26.10 -37.05
CA ASP A 271 -26.99 25.99 -38.47
C ASP A 271 -25.45 26.06 -38.64
N PRO A 272 -24.80 24.96 -39.09
CA PRO A 272 -23.33 24.90 -39.21
C PRO A 272 -22.75 25.89 -40.22
N GLU A 273 -23.54 26.35 -41.20
CA GLU A 273 -23.10 27.35 -42.18
C GLU A 273 -23.15 28.77 -41.61
N ARG A 274 -23.91 28.98 -40.52
CA ARG A 274 -24.07 30.28 -39.88
C ARG A 274 -23.19 30.43 -38.65
N THR A 275 -23.23 29.47 -37.73
CA THR A 275 -22.47 29.56 -36.48
C THR A 275 -21.49 28.41 -36.40
N ARG A 276 -20.20 28.73 -36.35
CA ARG A 276 -19.14 27.73 -36.14
C ARG A 276 -18.65 27.80 -34.71
N ILE A 277 -18.63 26.66 -34.02
CA ILE A 277 -18.04 26.53 -32.69
C ILE A 277 -16.70 25.80 -32.83
N GLU A 278 -15.67 26.33 -32.19
CA GLU A 278 -14.34 25.74 -32.15
C GLU A 278 -13.89 25.58 -30.69
N ALA A 279 -13.60 24.36 -30.28
CA ALA A 279 -13.19 24.07 -28.91
C ALA A 279 -11.78 23.47 -28.85
N ARG A 280 -10.97 23.98 -27.93
CA ARG A 280 -9.64 23.49 -27.59
C ARG A 280 -9.50 23.44 -26.08
N VAL A 281 -10.03 22.37 -25.50
CA VAL A 281 -9.98 22.15 -24.05
C VAL A 281 -9.09 20.97 -23.75
N GLU A 282 -8.01 21.21 -23.00
CA GLU A 282 -7.10 20.18 -22.52
C GLU A 282 -7.82 19.21 -21.56
N PRO A 283 -7.37 17.93 -21.48
CA PRO A 283 -7.90 16.98 -20.52
C PRO A 283 -7.45 17.36 -19.09
N ILE A 284 -8.28 18.18 -18.42
CA ILE A 284 -8.01 18.72 -17.09
C ILE A 284 -8.95 18.06 -16.10
N ALA A 285 -8.38 17.24 -15.22
CA ALA A 285 -9.07 16.68 -14.06
C ALA A 285 -9.25 17.76 -12.97
N VAL A 286 -10.50 17.96 -12.54
CA VAL A 286 -10.86 18.86 -11.43
C VAL A 286 -11.60 18.09 -10.34
N ALA A 287 -11.59 18.64 -9.12
CA ALA A 287 -12.31 18.05 -8.00
C ALA A 287 -13.82 18.00 -8.27
N ALA A 288 -14.50 16.95 -7.79
CA ALA A 288 -15.94 16.76 -7.98
C ALA A 288 -16.79 17.97 -7.56
N ALA A 289 -16.38 18.68 -6.49
CA ALA A 289 -17.04 19.88 -6.00
C ALA A 289 -17.02 21.06 -7.01
N MET A 290 -16.08 21.07 -7.96
CA MET A 290 -15.96 22.10 -8.99
C MET A 290 -16.80 21.80 -10.25
N ALA A 291 -17.25 20.56 -10.45
CA ALA A 291 -17.91 20.15 -11.68
C ALA A 291 -19.22 20.90 -11.97
N ALA A 292 -20.13 20.95 -10.98
CA ALA A 292 -21.39 21.68 -11.10
C ALA A 292 -21.21 23.19 -11.37
N PRO A 293 -20.38 23.94 -10.60
CA PRO A 293 -20.16 25.36 -10.88
C PRO A 293 -19.46 25.59 -12.23
N LEU A 294 -18.43 24.81 -12.59
CA LEU A 294 -17.77 24.94 -13.89
C LEU A 294 -18.74 24.67 -15.05
N SER A 295 -19.56 23.62 -14.95
CA SER A 295 -20.58 23.27 -15.92
C SER A 295 -21.58 24.40 -16.14
N LEU A 296 -22.10 24.98 -15.05
CA LEU A 296 -23.05 26.08 -15.11
C LEU A 296 -22.43 27.33 -15.76
N MET A 297 -21.19 27.66 -15.41
CA MET A 297 -20.47 28.80 -15.96
C MET A 297 -20.17 28.66 -17.45
N ILE A 298 -19.66 27.49 -17.88
CA ILE A 298 -19.42 27.19 -19.29
C ILE A 298 -20.72 27.26 -20.07
N HIS A 299 -21.78 26.64 -19.54
CA HIS A 299 -23.10 26.66 -20.15
C HIS A 299 -23.60 28.09 -20.36
N GLU A 300 -23.63 28.92 -19.32
CA GLU A 300 -24.12 30.30 -19.41
C GLU A 300 -23.35 31.17 -20.40
N LEU A 301 -22.02 31.11 -20.37
CA LEU A 301 -21.21 31.96 -21.23
C LEU A 301 -21.35 31.56 -22.70
N THR A 302 -21.38 30.25 -22.95
CA THR A 302 -21.47 29.69 -24.29
C THR A 302 -22.86 29.91 -24.90
N THR A 303 -23.95 29.66 -24.17
CA THR A 303 -25.31 29.90 -24.68
C THR A 303 -25.60 31.38 -24.89
N ASN A 304 -25.10 32.27 -24.00
CA ASN A 304 -25.22 33.71 -24.18
C ASN A 304 -24.47 34.20 -25.42
N ALA A 305 -23.27 33.68 -25.68
CA ALA A 305 -22.52 34.02 -26.88
C ALA A 305 -23.31 33.64 -28.14
N VAL A 306 -23.81 32.40 -28.22
CA VAL A 306 -24.62 31.93 -29.36
C VAL A 306 -25.88 32.78 -29.56
N ARG A 307 -26.60 33.10 -28.47
CA ARG A 307 -27.88 33.82 -28.54
C ARG A 307 -27.74 35.31 -28.88
N HIS A 308 -26.65 35.95 -28.43
CA HIS A 308 -26.54 37.42 -28.47
C HIS A 308 -25.41 37.95 -29.35
N ALA A 309 -24.36 37.17 -29.63
CA ALA A 309 -23.25 37.65 -30.46
C ALA A 309 -23.64 37.84 -31.93
N PHE A 310 -24.64 37.08 -32.40
CA PHE A 310 -25.00 36.97 -33.82
C PHE A 310 -26.48 37.32 -34.11
N PRO A 311 -26.91 38.58 -33.87
CA PRO A 311 -28.28 39.01 -34.15
C PRO A 311 -28.61 38.97 -35.65
N ASP A 312 -29.91 38.94 -35.98
CA ASP A 312 -30.46 38.94 -37.33
C ASP A 312 -29.91 37.82 -38.26
N GLY A 313 -29.38 36.75 -37.65
CA GLY A 313 -28.82 35.63 -38.39
C GLY A 313 -27.47 35.93 -39.05
N ARG A 314 -26.70 36.86 -38.47
CA ARG A 314 -25.30 37.06 -38.80
C ARG A 314 -24.52 35.74 -38.67
N SER A 315 -23.63 35.46 -39.61
CA SER A 315 -22.69 34.34 -39.46
C SER A 315 -21.53 34.74 -38.57
N GLY A 316 -21.01 33.80 -37.79
CA GLY A 316 -19.88 34.05 -36.91
C GLY A 316 -19.29 32.79 -36.27
N ARG A 317 -18.28 33.02 -35.45
CA ARG A 317 -17.45 32.00 -34.81
C ARG A 317 -17.42 32.22 -33.30
N LEU A 318 -17.63 31.13 -32.57
CA LEU A 318 -17.41 31.04 -31.14
C LEU A 318 -16.21 30.13 -30.88
N THR A 319 -15.33 30.55 -29.98
CA THR A 319 -14.15 29.80 -29.56
C THR A 319 -14.20 29.55 -28.06
N LEU A 320 -13.86 28.32 -27.67
CA LEU A 320 -13.74 27.89 -26.28
C LEU A 320 -12.36 27.26 -26.09
N ASP A 321 -11.49 27.93 -25.36
CA ASP A 321 -10.14 27.46 -25.05
C ASP A 321 -10.02 27.19 -23.55
N GLY A 322 -9.48 26.04 -23.18
CA GLY A 322 -9.30 25.65 -21.79
C GLY A 322 -7.97 24.95 -21.61
N HIS A 323 -7.09 25.52 -20.79
CA HIS A 323 -5.75 24.97 -20.58
C HIS A 323 -5.31 25.16 -19.13
N ARG A 324 -4.28 24.41 -18.73
CA ARG A 324 -3.71 24.50 -17.39
C ARG A 324 -2.45 25.36 -17.38
N GLU A 325 -2.43 26.39 -16.53
CA GLU A 325 -1.23 27.18 -16.22
C GLU A 325 -0.82 26.95 -14.76
N GLY A 326 0.16 26.06 -14.54
CA GLY A 326 0.58 25.67 -13.18
C GLY A 326 -0.57 25.00 -12.42
N ASP A 327 -1.02 25.60 -11.32
CA ASP A 327 -2.18 25.15 -10.55
C ASP A 327 -3.45 25.95 -10.82
N THR A 328 -3.53 26.61 -11.98
CA THR A 328 -4.69 27.41 -12.39
C THR A 328 -5.27 26.85 -13.68
N LEU A 329 -6.58 26.64 -13.68
CA LEU A 329 -7.38 26.47 -14.88
C LEU A 329 -7.63 27.84 -15.51
N VAL A 330 -7.24 27.99 -16.77
CA VAL A 330 -7.57 29.17 -17.58
C VAL A 330 -8.60 28.75 -18.62
N LEU A 331 -9.75 29.42 -18.62
CA LEU A 331 -10.84 29.19 -19.56
C LEU A 331 -11.12 30.50 -20.31
N VAL A 332 -11.09 30.46 -21.63
CA VAL A 332 -11.34 31.60 -22.51
C VAL A 332 -12.51 31.29 -23.43
N ILE A 333 -13.51 32.16 -23.42
CA ILE A 333 -14.67 32.09 -24.32
C ILE A 333 -14.67 33.37 -25.14
N ALA A 334 -14.60 33.25 -26.47
CA ALA A 334 -14.60 34.42 -27.34
C ALA A 334 -15.44 34.23 -28.60
N ASP A 335 -16.20 35.26 -28.96
CA ASP A 335 -16.97 35.35 -30.20
C ASP A 335 -16.46 36.48 -31.10
N ASP A 336 -16.77 36.41 -32.40
CA ASP A 336 -16.50 37.47 -33.40
C ASP A 336 -17.76 38.31 -33.74
N GLY A 337 -18.70 38.39 -32.80
CA GLY A 337 -20.03 38.97 -32.98
C GLY A 337 -20.09 40.50 -32.92
N VAL A 338 -21.23 41.01 -32.44
CA VAL A 338 -21.47 42.46 -32.28
C VAL A 338 -20.72 43.07 -31.10
N GLY A 339 -20.20 42.25 -30.18
CA GLY A 339 -19.43 42.68 -29.02
C GLY A 339 -20.27 43.28 -27.89
N LEU A 340 -19.58 43.58 -26.79
CA LEU A 340 -20.22 43.91 -25.51
C LEU A 340 -21.02 45.22 -25.53
N ALA A 341 -20.58 46.19 -26.33
CA ALA A 341 -21.13 47.54 -26.40
C ALA A 341 -22.39 47.64 -27.30
N ALA A 342 -22.53 46.74 -28.28
CA ALA A 342 -23.64 46.73 -29.23
C ALA A 342 -24.76 45.74 -28.85
N ALA A 343 -24.53 44.85 -27.88
CA ALA A 343 -25.58 44.03 -27.31
C ALA A 343 -26.63 44.94 -26.64
N PRO A 344 -27.95 44.70 -26.84
CA PRO A 344 -28.98 45.48 -26.17
C PRO A 344 -28.71 45.46 -24.66
N SER A 345 -28.91 46.61 -24.00
CA SER A 345 -28.85 46.70 -22.54
C SER A 345 -29.96 45.84 -21.94
N ASN A 346 -29.71 44.54 -21.78
CA ASN A 346 -30.73 43.62 -21.33
C ASN A 346 -31.03 43.91 -19.84
N PRO A 347 -32.31 44.11 -19.45
CA PRO A 347 -32.72 44.28 -18.05
C PRO A 347 -32.44 43.07 -17.13
N ALA A 348 -32.00 41.92 -17.66
CA ALA A 348 -31.78 40.69 -16.93
C ALA A 348 -30.27 40.35 -16.73
N GLY A 349 -29.52 41.20 -16.02
CA GLY A 349 -28.11 40.99 -15.64
C GLY A 349 -27.81 39.71 -14.84
N PHE A 350 -28.79 38.83 -14.65
CA PHE A 350 -28.72 37.61 -13.88
C PHE A 350 -27.69 36.60 -14.42
N GLY A 351 -27.49 36.48 -15.74
CA GLY A 351 -26.47 35.61 -16.32
C GLY A 351 -25.05 36.01 -15.90
N ARG A 352 -24.71 37.30 -16.03
CA ARG A 352 -23.44 37.85 -15.56
C ARG A 352 -23.28 37.73 -14.05
N THR A 353 -24.32 38.06 -13.28
CA THR A 353 -24.31 37.91 -11.82
C THR A 353 -24.11 36.45 -11.40
N LEU A 354 -24.71 35.48 -12.10
CA LEU A 354 -24.51 34.06 -11.84
C LEU A 354 -23.06 33.64 -12.08
N VAL A 355 -22.50 34.02 -13.23
CA VAL A 355 -21.10 33.74 -13.55
C VAL A 355 -20.17 34.36 -12.50
N ASP A 356 -20.40 35.61 -12.10
CA ASP A 356 -19.61 36.27 -11.05
C ASP A 356 -19.72 35.55 -9.70
N MET A 357 -20.92 35.09 -9.32
CA MET A 357 -21.12 34.30 -8.10
C MET A 357 -20.37 32.96 -8.15
N VAL A 358 -20.45 32.27 -9.28
CA VAL A 358 -19.78 30.98 -9.50
C VAL A 358 -18.26 31.14 -9.49
N VAL A 359 -17.71 32.14 -10.18
CA VAL A 359 -16.27 32.44 -10.19
C VAL A 359 -15.79 32.76 -8.77
N ARG A 360 -16.55 33.53 -7.99
CA ARG A 360 -16.23 33.80 -6.58
C ARG A 360 -16.28 32.55 -5.71
N GLN A 361 -17.27 31.67 -5.90
CA GLN A 361 -17.35 30.38 -5.20
C GLN A 361 -16.12 29.52 -5.48
N LEU A 362 -15.64 29.54 -6.72
CA LEU A 362 -14.43 28.86 -7.17
C LEU A 362 -13.14 29.61 -6.79
N ARG A 363 -13.23 30.75 -6.09
CA ARG A 363 -12.10 31.63 -5.74
C ARG A 363 -11.27 32.06 -6.95
N GLY A 364 -11.92 32.17 -8.11
CA GLY A 364 -11.30 32.59 -9.36
C GLY A 364 -11.43 34.09 -9.63
N SER A 365 -10.93 34.48 -10.79
CA SER A 365 -11.09 35.82 -11.35
C SER A 365 -11.69 35.74 -12.76
N ILE A 366 -12.46 36.75 -13.13
CA ILE A 366 -13.05 36.88 -14.47
C ILE A 366 -12.70 38.25 -15.06
N VAL A 367 -12.33 38.26 -16.33
CA VAL A 367 -12.02 39.46 -17.09
C VAL A 367 -12.85 39.46 -18.37
N TRP A 368 -13.61 40.54 -18.57
CA TRP A 368 -14.39 40.79 -19.77
C TRP A 368 -13.65 41.80 -20.65
N ALA A 369 -13.48 41.49 -21.92
CA ALA A 369 -12.83 42.34 -22.90
C ALA A 369 -13.67 42.44 -24.18
N GLU A 370 -13.56 43.60 -24.84
CA GLU A 370 -14.11 43.79 -26.18
C GLU A 370 -13.19 43.08 -27.18
N GLY A 371 -13.72 42.08 -27.87
CA GLY A 371 -13.06 41.42 -28.98
C GLY A 371 -13.09 42.32 -30.22
N VAL A 372 -12.10 42.19 -31.10
CA VAL A 372 -12.06 42.97 -32.35
C VAL A 372 -12.29 42.02 -33.54
N PRO A 373 -13.54 41.88 -34.02
CA PRO A 373 -14.82 42.24 -33.37
C PRO A 373 -15.25 41.20 -32.31
N GLY A 374 -16.26 41.51 -31.48
CA GLY A 374 -16.94 40.55 -30.61
C GLY A 374 -16.67 40.69 -29.09
N THR A 375 -16.83 39.61 -28.34
CA THR A 375 -16.61 39.57 -26.88
C THR A 375 -15.56 38.53 -26.54
N ARG A 376 -14.67 38.81 -25.58
CA ARG A 376 -13.77 37.83 -24.98
C ARG A 376 -13.94 37.81 -23.47
N VAL A 377 -14.14 36.62 -22.91
CA VAL A 377 -14.24 36.37 -21.47
C VAL A 377 -13.12 35.43 -21.08
N GLU A 378 -12.29 35.85 -20.13
CA GLU A 378 -11.22 35.02 -19.56
C GLU A 378 -11.50 34.78 -18.08
N ILE A 379 -11.49 33.51 -17.70
CA ILE A 379 -11.72 33.04 -16.34
C ILE A 379 -10.48 32.27 -15.89
N ARG A 380 -10.04 32.55 -14.68
CA ARG A 380 -8.89 31.90 -14.05
C ARG A 380 -9.33 31.34 -12.71
N VAL A 381 -9.25 30.03 -12.54
CA VAL A 381 -9.73 29.31 -11.35
C VAL A 381 -8.61 28.45 -10.78
N PRO A 382 -8.30 28.52 -9.48
CA PRO A 382 -7.32 27.63 -8.86
C PRO A 382 -7.81 26.18 -8.86
N LEU A 383 -6.92 25.25 -9.24
CA LEU A 383 -7.16 23.81 -9.25
C LEU A 383 -6.93 23.15 -7.87
N GLN A 384 -6.31 23.86 -6.92
CA GLN A 384 -6.05 23.36 -5.56
C GLN A 384 -7.12 23.80 -4.55
N ALA A 385 -7.80 22.81 -3.99
CA ALA A 385 -8.62 22.78 -2.76
C ALA A 385 -9.74 23.83 -2.60
N VAL A 386 -10.98 23.41 -2.93
CA VAL A 386 -12.09 23.65 -2.00
C VAL A 386 -11.96 22.58 -0.91
N ALA A 387 -11.49 22.99 0.26
CA ALA A 387 -11.42 22.17 1.47
C ALA A 387 -12.82 21.92 2.05
#